data_AF-A0A257UWL0-F1
#
_entry.id   AF-A0A257UWL0-F1
#
_cell.length_a   1.000
_cell.length_b   1.000
_cell.length_c   1.000
_cell.angle_alpha   90.00
_cell.angle_beta   90.00
_cell.angle_gamma   90.00
#
_symmetry.space_group_name_H-M   'P 1'
#
loop_
_entity.id
_entity.type
_entity.pdbx_description
1 polymer ?
#
loop_
_entity_poly.entity_id
_entity_poly.type
_entity_poly.pdbx_seq_one_letter_code
_entity_poly.pdbx_strand_id
1 'polypeptide(L)'
;MIATPDQQKRAAAREAALLVETGMYLGLGTGSTVGYFLDALSERIKAESLSITCVATSLATERRAAELGIGVVPLSGMLDLAIDGADEVAFGTLHLIKGLGGALLREKQIAESARQFVVIADESKLVRWLGERTPLPVEIVDFAVERTIARIGDIGLPGVLRMSDAATPYRTDNGNQIVDCTIAVEMTPPVLEATLKTIAGVVETGLFTHGCAAAIIGMTDGSTRRFDGDPWARAGVASHVATLRSMGLPLPHPKPVIAVMGVSASGKSTIGALLAACLGVAFIDGDDLHPQSNRAKMHAGHPLNDNDRLPWLHRIAGALRGWRDAGCGGVIVSSLLTRHYRDLVRSGCAGLILVNLTGRRDLLAKRAAGRHGHFMPPDLLDSQFATLEPPGADETVMNIDVDASPIAIVTSIMQRLAEGV
;
A
#
# COMPACT_ATOMS: atom_id res chain seq x y z
N MET A 1 33.72 -1.80 -8.11
CA MET A 1 33.58 -0.39 -8.52
C MET A 1 32.21 0.08 -8.06
N ILE A 2 32.09 1.30 -7.53
CA ILE A 2 30.78 1.85 -7.13
C ILE A 2 30.08 2.38 -8.38
N ALA A 3 28.88 1.90 -8.66
CA ALA A 3 28.05 2.34 -9.77
C ALA A 3 27.50 3.76 -9.52
N THR A 4 27.57 4.63 -10.53
CA THR A 4 26.98 5.97 -10.46
C THR A 4 25.45 5.90 -10.39
N PRO A 5 24.75 6.97 -9.93
CA PRO A 5 23.28 6.98 -9.91
C PRO A 5 22.66 6.66 -11.29
N ASP A 6 23.25 7.16 -12.37
CA ASP A 6 22.77 6.87 -13.73
C ASP A 6 22.99 5.40 -14.13
N GLN A 7 24.11 4.79 -13.71
CA GLN A 7 24.34 3.36 -13.92
C GLN A 7 23.33 2.50 -13.15
N GLN A 8 23.02 2.87 -11.90
CA GLN A 8 22.01 2.22 -11.08
C GLN A 8 20.61 2.31 -11.72
N LYS A 9 20.20 3.52 -12.12
CA LYS A 9 18.92 3.74 -12.80
C LYS A 9 18.80 2.95 -14.09
N ARG A 10 19.84 2.91 -14.92
CA ARG A 10 19.88 2.10 -16.16
C ARG A 10 19.78 0.60 -15.87
N ALA A 11 20.43 0.11 -14.81
CA ALA A 11 20.35 -1.30 -14.43
C ALA A 11 18.91 -1.68 -14.02
N ALA A 12 18.29 -0.90 -13.14
CA ALA A 12 16.90 -1.11 -12.73
C ALA A 12 15.91 -1.02 -13.91
N ALA A 13 16.11 -0.03 -14.79
CA ALA A 13 15.29 0.17 -15.97
C ALA A 13 15.36 -1.00 -16.96
N ARG A 14 16.56 -1.55 -17.21
CA ARG A 14 16.74 -2.73 -18.08
C ARG A 14 16.10 -3.98 -17.50
N GLU A 15 16.25 -4.20 -16.20
CA GLU A 15 15.61 -5.31 -15.51
C GLU A 15 14.08 -5.21 -15.59
N ALA A 16 13.52 -4.03 -15.33
CA ALA A 16 12.08 -3.81 -15.45
C ALA A 16 11.57 -3.92 -16.89
N ALA A 17 12.39 -3.53 -17.88
CA ALA A 17 12.03 -3.71 -19.29
C ALA A 17 11.74 -5.17 -19.61
N LEU A 18 12.43 -6.15 -19.01
CA LEU A 18 12.22 -7.58 -19.23
C LEU A 18 10.83 -8.09 -18.82
N LEU A 19 10.12 -7.35 -17.97
CA LEU A 19 8.75 -7.70 -17.55
C LEU A 19 7.70 -7.46 -18.65
N VAL A 20 8.06 -6.74 -19.71
CA VAL A 20 7.13 -6.41 -20.79
C VAL A 20 7.06 -7.54 -21.80
N GLU A 21 5.84 -8.01 -22.07
CA GLU A 21 5.53 -9.04 -23.05
C GLU A 21 4.66 -8.47 -24.18
N THR A 22 4.66 -9.16 -25.32
CA THR A 22 3.79 -8.81 -26.45
C THR A 22 2.32 -8.94 -26.05
N GLY A 23 1.48 -8.02 -26.50
CA GLY A 23 0.05 -7.95 -26.19
C GLY A 23 -0.30 -7.16 -24.93
N MET A 24 0.68 -6.76 -24.11
CA MET A 24 0.41 -6.02 -22.87
C MET A 24 -0.14 -4.60 -23.12
N TYR A 25 -1.05 -4.18 -22.25
CA TYR A 25 -1.46 -2.79 -22.06
C TYR A 25 -0.67 -2.17 -20.90
N LEU A 26 0.22 -1.23 -21.21
CA LEU A 26 1.30 -0.77 -20.33
C LEU A 26 1.12 0.69 -19.87
N GLY A 27 1.27 0.94 -18.57
CA GLY A 27 1.43 2.27 -17.99
C GLY A 27 2.89 2.71 -17.96
N LEU A 28 3.19 3.85 -18.58
CA LEU A 28 4.51 4.47 -18.64
C LEU A 28 4.58 5.61 -17.63
N GLY A 29 5.44 5.44 -16.61
CA GLY A 29 5.68 6.41 -15.55
C GLY A 29 6.34 7.72 -15.98
N THR A 30 6.79 8.51 -15.02
CA THR A 30 7.47 9.80 -15.25
C THR A 30 8.81 9.88 -14.49
N GLY A 31 9.75 10.64 -15.05
CA GLY A 31 11.02 10.99 -14.40
C GLY A 31 12.26 10.33 -15.01
N SER A 32 13.43 10.69 -14.46
CA SER A 32 14.73 10.31 -15.06
C SER A 32 14.97 8.80 -15.17
N THR A 33 14.60 8.02 -14.14
CA THR A 33 14.73 6.56 -14.17
C THR A 33 13.81 5.94 -15.23
N VAL A 34 12.60 6.48 -15.39
CA VAL A 34 11.65 6.05 -16.43
C VAL A 34 12.18 6.38 -17.82
N GLY A 35 12.91 7.49 -18.00
CA GLY A 35 13.60 7.80 -19.26
C GLY A 35 14.49 6.65 -19.73
N TYR A 36 15.29 6.07 -18.85
CA TYR A 36 16.11 4.89 -19.19
C TYR A 36 15.30 3.64 -19.46
N PHE A 37 14.13 3.49 -18.82
CA PHE A 37 13.20 2.39 -19.10
C PHE A 37 12.60 2.52 -20.50
N LEU A 38 12.22 3.72 -20.92
CA LEU A 38 11.72 3.97 -22.28
C LEU A 38 12.79 3.67 -23.33
N ASP A 39 14.05 4.03 -23.06
CA ASP A 39 15.17 3.69 -23.96
C ASP A 39 15.31 2.16 -24.11
N ALA A 40 15.36 1.42 -23.00
CA ALA A 40 15.46 -0.04 -23.00
C ALA A 40 14.23 -0.71 -23.65
N LEU A 41 13.04 -0.17 -23.42
CA LEU A 41 11.80 -0.66 -24.02
C LEU A 41 11.79 -0.45 -25.54
N SER A 42 12.23 0.72 -26.03
CA SER A 42 12.34 1.00 -27.47
C SER A 42 13.32 0.05 -28.17
N GLU A 43 14.45 -0.26 -27.52
CA GLU A 43 15.41 -1.26 -28.01
C GLU A 43 14.76 -2.65 -28.12
N ARG A 44 14.04 -3.10 -27.08
CA ARG A 44 13.34 -4.40 -27.09
C ARG A 44 12.23 -4.46 -28.14
N ILE A 45 11.41 -3.42 -28.28
CA ILE A 45 10.36 -3.36 -29.31
C ILE A 45 10.95 -3.61 -30.69
N LYS A 46 12.09 -2.99 -31.00
CA LYS A 46 12.77 -3.15 -32.30
C LYS A 46 13.40 -4.53 -32.46
N ALA A 47 14.07 -5.03 -31.43
CA ALA A 47 14.81 -6.30 -31.51
C ALA A 47 13.88 -7.52 -31.52
N GLU A 48 12.79 -7.47 -30.75
CA GLU A 48 11.89 -8.60 -30.50
C GLU A 48 10.53 -8.47 -31.21
N SER A 49 10.29 -7.35 -31.91
CA SER A 49 9.01 -7.03 -32.56
C SER A 49 7.82 -7.07 -31.59
N LEU A 50 8.00 -6.52 -30.38
CA LEU A 50 6.94 -6.46 -29.37
C LEU A 50 5.77 -5.59 -29.85
N SER A 51 4.55 -6.12 -29.74
CA SER A 51 3.32 -5.40 -30.04
C SER A 51 2.64 -5.02 -28.73
N ILE A 52 2.76 -3.76 -28.30
CA ILE A 52 2.21 -3.28 -27.02
C ILE A 52 1.34 -2.04 -27.21
N THR A 53 0.46 -1.78 -26.26
CA THR A 53 -0.30 -0.52 -26.18
C THR A 53 0.12 0.22 -24.92
N CYS A 54 0.36 1.54 -24.98
CA CYS A 54 0.87 2.29 -23.83
C CYS A 54 -0.04 3.45 -23.42
N VAL A 55 -0.01 3.82 -22.13
CA VAL A 55 -0.59 5.04 -21.56
C VAL A 55 0.52 5.77 -20.81
N ALA A 56 0.60 7.10 -20.89
CA ALA A 56 1.62 7.89 -20.21
C ALA A 56 1.08 8.62 -18.97
N THR A 57 1.89 8.70 -17.91
CA THR A 57 1.54 9.45 -16.68
C THR A 57 1.79 10.96 -16.79
N SER A 58 2.44 11.44 -17.85
CA SER A 58 2.63 12.88 -18.08
C SER A 58 2.76 13.22 -19.56
N LEU A 59 2.53 14.49 -19.89
CA LEU A 59 2.80 15.04 -21.22
C LEU A 59 4.30 14.99 -21.58
N ALA A 60 5.19 14.98 -20.59
CA ALA A 60 6.62 14.80 -20.80
C ALA A 60 6.94 13.35 -21.24
N THR A 61 6.37 12.37 -20.56
CA THR A 61 6.50 10.94 -20.93
C THR A 61 5.88 10.66 -22.29
N GLU A 62 4.71 11.23 -22.60
CA GLU A 62 4.07 11.07 -23.91
C GLU A 62 4.98 11.57 -25.05
N ARG A 63 5.55 12.77 -24.89
CA ARG A 63 6.52 13.32 -25.86
C ARG A 63 7.75 12.42 -26.01
N ARG A 64 8.31 11.95 -24.89
CA ARG A 64 9.49 11.08 -24.92
C ARG A 64 9.20 9.72 -25.57
N ALA A 65 8.04 9.15 -25.31
CA ALA A 65 7.59 7.91 -25.95
C ALA A 65 7.46 8.10 -27.48
N ALA A 66 6.87 9.20 -27.93
CA ALA A 66 6.73 9.52 -29.35
C ALA A 66 8.09 9.65 -30.07
N GLU A 67 9.08 10.32 -29.47
CA GLU A 67 10.45 10.40 -30.00
C GLU A 67 11.11 9.03 -30.20
N LEU A 68 10.74 8.05 -29.37
CA LEU A 68 11.25 6.68 -29.40
C LEU A 68 10.42 5.74 -30.29
N GLY A 69 9.35 6.24 -30.92
CA GLY A 69 8.43 5.46 -31.74
C GLY A 69 7.46 4.59 -30.94
N ILE A 70 7.22 4.90 -29.66
CA ILE A 70 6.30 4.18 -28.79
C ILE A 70 4.94 4.89 -28.82
N GLY A 71 3.91 4.20 -29.34
CA GLY A 71 2.55 4.74 -29.42
C GLY A 71 1.88 4.82 -28.05
N VAL A 72 1.32 5.98 -27.71
CA VAL A 72 0.57 6.21 -26.46
C VAL A 72 -0.90 6.50 -26.81
N VAL A 73 -1.81 5.93 -26.04
CA VAL A 73 -3.27 6.11 -26.16
C VAL A 73 -3.86 6.59 -24.84
N PRO A 74 -5.07 7.19 -24.85
CA PRO A 74 -5.79 7.49 -23.62
C PRO A 74 -6.07 6.23 -22.80
N LEU A 75 -6.11 6.39 -21.47
CA LEU A 75 -6.51 5.31 -20.56
C LEU A 75 -7.96 4.90 -20.84
N SER A 76 -8.18 3.63 -21.21
CA SER A 76 -9.52 3.12 -21.58
C SER A 76 -9.90 1.83 -20.85
N GLY A 77 -9.06 1.34 -19.94
CA GLY A 77 -9.31 0.10 -19.21
C GLY A 77 -8.19 -0.27 -18.24
N MET A 78 -8.27 -1.48 -17.72
CA MET A 78 -7.26 -2.05 -16.82
C MET A 78 -5.97 -2.36 -17.59
N LEU A 79 -4.86 -1.84 -17.10
CA LEU A 79 -3.50 -2.10 -17.57
C LEU A 79 -3.01 -3.45 -17.03
N ASP A 80 -2.18 -4.14 -17.80
CA ASP A 80 -1.50 -5.35 -17.33
C ASP A 80 -0.35 -5.00 -16.38
N LEU A 81 0.40 -3.97 -16.75
CA LEU A 81 1.59 -3.53 -16.03
C LEU A 81 1.67 -2.01 -16.05
N ALA A 82 2.14 -1.41 -14.97
CA ALA A 82 2.61 -0.03 -14.93
C ALA A 82 4.02 -0.01 -14.35
N ILE A 83 4.94 0.69 -15.00
CA ILE A 83 6.32 0.88 -14.53
C ILE A 83 6.57 2.37 -14.32
N ASP A 84 7.00 2.73 -13.11
CA ASP A 84 7.23 4.13 -12.75
C ASP A 84 8.40 4.31 -11.77
N GLY A 85 8.89 5.54 -11.63
CA GLY A 85 9.86 5.91 -10.61
C GLY A 85 9.22 6.21 -9.26
N ALA A 86 10.06 6.37 -8.24
CA ALA A 86 9.68 6.92 -6.95
C ALA A 86 10.72 7.91 -6.41
N ASP A 87 10.26 8.86 -5.60
CA ASP A 87 11.13 9.82 -4.93
C ASP A 87 11.66 9.25 -3.60
N GLU A 88 10.83 8.44 -2.93
CA GLU A 88 11.23 7.56 -1.83
C GLU A 88 10.48 6.23 -1.90
N VAL A 89 11.15 5.16 -1.49
CA VAL A 89 10.62 3.81 -1.34
C VAL A 89 10.88 3.35 0.09
N ALA A 90 9.82 3.22 0.90
CA ALA A 90 9.96 2.73 2.26
C ALA A 90 10.32 1.24 2.26
N PHE A 91 11.43 0.90 2.90
CA PHE A 91 11.85 -0.48 3.06
C PHE A 91 10.80 -1.30 3.84
N GLY A 92 10.50 -2.50 3.36
CA GLY A 92 9.53 -3.41 3.96
C GLY A 92 8.10 -3.24 3.44
N THR A 93 7.51 -2.06 3.58
CA THR A 93 6.11 -1.83 3.16
C THR A 93 5.93 -1.52 1.68
N LEU A 94 6.99 -1.01 1.03
CA LEU A 94 6.95 -0.42 -0.31
C LEU A 94 5.89 0.69 -0.48
N HIS A 95 5.56 1.40 0.62
CA HIS A 95 4.91 2.69 0.50
C HIS A 95 5.88 3.68 -0.16
N LEU A 96 5.36 4.61 -0.95
CA LEU A 96 6.19 5.51 -1.74
C LEU A 96 5.84 6.97 -1.45
N ILE A 97 6.85 7.84 -1.59
CA ILE A 97 6.63 9.24 -1.99
C ILE A 97 6.92 9.36 -3.48
N LYS A 98 6.01 10.01 -4.19
CA LYS A 98 6.11 10.38 -5.61
C LYS A 98 5.64 11.83 -5.79
N GLY A 99 5.92 12.40 -6.96
CA GLY A 99 5.38 13.70 -7.36
C GLY A 99 6.37 14.85 -7.38
N LEU A 100 7.67 14.65 -7.15
CA LEU A 100 8.67 15.69 -7.41
C LEU A 100 8.66 16.12 -8.89
N GLY A 101 8.36 15.20 -9.81
CA GLY A 101 8.16 15.50 -11.24
C GLY A 101 6.83 16.20 -11.57
N GLY A 102 5.92 16.34 -10.59
CA GLY A 102 4.65 17.04 -10.73
C GLY A 102 3.52 16.28 -11.45
N ALA A 103 3.69 14.98 -11.67
CA ALA A 103 2.72 14.12 -12.36
C ALA A 103 1.88 13.22 -11.40
N LEU A 104 1.94 13.46 -10.09
CA LEU A 104 1.46 12.54 -9.05
C LEU A 104 0.01 12.06 -9.23
N LEU A 105 -0.90 12.93 -9.68
CA LEU A 105 -2.30 12.53 -9.91
C LEU A 105 -2.41 11.48 -11.01
N ARG A 106 -1.80 11.74 -12.17
CA ARG A 106 -1.85 10.84 -13.33
C ARG A 106 -1.05 9.56 -13.07
N GLU A 107 0.09 9.68 -12.38
CA GLU A 107 0.85 8.54 -11.87
C GLU A 107 -0.01 7.64 -10.99
N LYS A 108 -0.79 8.21 -10.06
CA LYS A 108 -1.67 7.44 -9.19
C LYS A 108 -2.81 6.78 -9.95
N GLN A 109 -3.45 7.50 -10.87
CA GLN A 109 -4.51 6.95 -11.72
C GLN A 109 -4.04 5.74 -12.54
N ILE A 110 -2.83 5.79 -13.10
CA ILE A 110 -2.24 4.67 -13.85
C ILE A 110 -1.84 3.52 -12.91
N ALA A 111 -1.20 3.82 -11.78
CA ALA A 111 -0.84 2.80 -10.79
C ALA A 111 -2.07 2.04 -10.26
N GLU A 112 -3.17 2.75 -9.99
CA GLU A 112 -4.43 2.15 -9.53
C GLU A 112 -5.20 1.42 -10.63
N SER A 113 -4.90 1.72 -11.91
CA SER A 113 -5.49 1.06 -13.07
C SER A 113 -4.68 -0.13 -13.56
N ALA A 114 -3.59 -0.52 -12.87
CA ALA A 114 -2.72 -1.61 -13.29
C ALA A 114 -2.87 -2.88 -12.44
N ARG A 115 -2.88 -4.05 -13.10
CA ARG A 115 -2.82 -5.35 -12.43
C ARG A 115 -1.50 -5.56 -11.70
N GLN A 116 -0.41 -5.02 -12.24
CA GLN A 116 0.89 -4.96 -11.59
C GLN A 116 1.44 -3.56 -11.69
N PHE A 117 1.81 -2.96 -10.56
CA PHE A 117 2.53 -1.69 -10.53
C PHE A 117 3.93 -1.92 -9.97
N VAL A 118 4.95 -1.65 -10.78
CA VAL A 118 6.36 -1.90 -10.46
C VAL A 118 7.11 -0.58 -10.42
N VAL A 119 7.86 -0.37 -9.35
CA VAL A 119 8.70 0.81 -9.16
C VAL A 119 10.13 0.51 -9.59
N ILE A 120 10.76 1.46 -10.26
CA ILE A 120 12.20 1.44 -10.57
C ILE A 120 12.92 2.62 -9.94
N ALA A 121 14.05 2.36 -9.29
CA ALA A 121 14.83 3.42 -8.66
C ALA A 121 16.31 3.05 -8.49
N ASP A 122 17.14 4.04 -8.19
CA ASP A 122 18.49 3.81 -7.66
C ASP A 122 18.47 3.64 -6.13
N GLU A 123 19.56 3.10 -5.56
CA GLU A 123 19.65 2.73 -4.15
C GLU A 123 19.40 3.91 -3.19
N SER A 124 19.65 5.15 -3.62
CA SER A 124 19.43 6.34 -2.78
C SER A 124 17.97 6.60 -2.46
N LYS A 125 17.05 5.99 -3.20
CA LYS A 125 15.60 6.12 -3.02
C LYS A 125 15.03 5.18 -1.96
N LEU A 126 15.79 4.17 -1.55
CA LEU A 126 15.41 3.33 -0.41
C LEU A 126 15.58 4.10 0.91
N VAL A 127 14.50 4.23 1.66
CA VAL A 127 14.45 4.94 2.94
C VAL A 127 13.87 4.06 4.04
N ARG A 128 14.14 4.45 5.29
CA ARG A 128 13.64 3.71 6.46
C ARG A 128 12.17 4.06 6.75
N TRP A 129 11.80 5.31 6.54
CA TRP A 129 10.44 5.82 6.63
C TRP A 129 10.24 6.91 5.59
N LEU A 130 8.99 7.13 5.17
CA LEU A 130 8.68 8.19 4.22
C LEU A 130 8.85 9.57 4.85
N GLY A 131 9.35 10.52 4.07
CA GLY A 131 9.66 11.88 4.50
C GLY A 131 11.06 12.03 5.09
N GLU A 132 11.91 11.00 5.00
CA GLU A 132 13.28 11.04 5.56
C GLU A 132 14.18 12.03 4.80
N ARG A 133 14.00 12.13 3.48
CA ARG A 133 14.88 12.91 2.58
C ARG A 133 14.10 13.85 1.68
N THR A 134 12.84 13.53 1.42
CA THR A 134 12.03 14.18 0.40
C THR A 134 10.77 14.77 1.01
N PRO A 135 10.41 16.02 0.67
CA PRO A 135 9.09 16.53 1.04
C PRO A 135 7.98 15.70 0.38
N LEU A 136 6.80 15.69 0.99
CA LEU A 136 5.59 15.11 0.42
C LEU A 136 4.92 16.12 -0.51
N PRO A 137 4.86 15.88 -1.84
CA PRO A 137 4.10 16.74 -2.75
C PRO A 137 2.59 16.55 -2.55
N VAL A 138 1.83 17.64 -2.52
CA VAL A 138 0.37 17.62 -2.46
C VAL A 138 -0.18 18.52 -3.57
N GLU A 139 -0.91 17.95 -4.52
CA GLU A 139 -1.57 18.69 -5.60
C GLU A 139 -2.84 19.35 -5.07
N ILE A 140 -2.97 20.67 -5.27
CA ILE A 140 -4.09 21.48 -4.78
C ILE A 140 -4.65 22.37 -5.88
N VAL A 141 -5.95 22.66 -5.80
CA VAL A 141 -6.62 23.59 -6.73
C VAL A 141 -6.19 25.05 -6.50
N ASP A 142 -6.34 25.89 -7.52
CA ASP A 142 -5.98 27.31 -7.47
C ASP A 142 -6.82 28.12 -6.46
N PHE A 143 -8.09 27.73 -6.27
CA PHE A 143 -9.00 28.46 -5.38
C PHE A 143 -8.59 28.30 -3.91
N ALA A 144 -8.47 29.41 -3.20
CA ALA A 144 -8.15 29.47 -1.78
C ALA A 144 -6.81 28.81 -1.40
N VAL A 145 -5.79 28.90 -2.27
CA VAL A 145 -4.49 28.25 -2.11
C VAL A 145 -3.86 28.46 -0.72
N GLU A 146 -3.82 29.71 -0.23
CA GLU A 146 -3.22 30.05 1.07
C GLU A 146 -3.97 29.37 2.23
N ARG A 147 -5.30 29.29 2.13
CA ARG A 147 -6.12 28.64 3.15
C ARG A 147 -5.97 27.12 3.12
N THR A 148 -5.82 26.54 1.93
CA THR A 148 -5.54 25.11 1.76
C THR A 148 -4.18 24.75 2.34
N ILE A 149 -3.14 25.54 2.06
CA ILE A 149 -1.79 25.37 2.64
C ILE A 149 -1.85 25.45 4.17
N ALA A 150 -2.54 26.45 4.72
CA ALA A 150 -2.69 26.59 6.17
C ALA A 150 -3.36 25.36 6.81
N ARG A 151 -4.42 24.81 6.19
CA ARG A 151 -5.11 23.60 6.67
C ARG A 151 -4.24 22.35 6.61
N ILE A 152 -3.39 22.23 5.59
CA ILE A 152 -2.39 21.16 5.50
C ILE A 152 -1.38 21.33 6.64
N GLY A 153 -0.94 22.56 6.93
CA GLY A 153 -0.11 22.90 8.08
C GLY A 153 -0.74 22.50 9.43
N ASP A 154 -2.03 22.77 9.62
CA ASP A 154 -2.77 22.49 10.87
C ASP A 154 -2.78 20.99 11.24
N ILE A 155 -2.64 20.07 10.27
CA ILE A 155 -2.55 18.62 10.52
C ILE A 155 -1.10 18.13 10.69
N GLY A 156 -0.13 19.04 10.84
CA GLY A 156 1.28 18.72 11.07
C GLY A 156 2.10 18.52 9.80
N LEU A 157 1.66 19.11 8.68
CA LEU A 157 2.35 19.10 7.40
C LEU A 157 2.68 20.52 6.93
N PRO A 158 3.60 21.25 7.59
CA PRO A 158 4.02 22.56 7.09
C PRO A 158 4.58 22.40 5.67
N GLY A 159 4.10 23.21 4.74
CA GLY A 159 4.43 23.07 3.33
C GLY A 159 4.62 24.40 2.63
N VAL A 160 5.42 24.37 1.57
CA VAL A 160 5.75 25.53 0.73
C VAL A 160 5.17 25.30 -0.65
N LEU A 161 4.57 26.34 -1.23
CA LEU A 161 4.09 26.28 -2.62
C LEU A 161 5.27 26.06 -3.56
N ARG A 162 5.18 25.05 -4.42
CA ARG A 162 6.21 24.75 -5.42
C ARG A 162 6.19 25.83 -6.50
N MET A 163 7.37 26.36 -6.82
CA MET A 163 7.55 27.40 -7.82
C MET A 163 8.33 26.86 -9.02
N SER A 164 7.96 27.25 -10.24
CA SER A 164 8.76 26.95 -11.44
C SER A 164 9.97 27.88 -11.57
N ASP A 165 9.85 29.09 -11.04
CA ASP A 165 10.89 30.11 -10.97
C ASP A 165 10.64 31.02 -9.75
N ALA A 166 11.35 32.13 -9.62
CA ALA A 166 11.23 33.00 -8.46
C ALA A 166 9.84 33.67 -8.30
N ALA A 167 9.02 33.75 -9.35
CA ALA A 167 7.77 34.49 -9.37
C ALA A 167 6.54 33.64 -9.74
N THR A 168 6.74 32.48 -10.39
CA THR A 168 5.66 31.70 -10.99
C THR A 168 5.44 30.39 -10.23
N PRO A 169 4.22 30.13 -9.71
CA PRO A 169 3.87 28.83 -9.17
C PRO A 169 3.97 27.73 -10.22
N TYR A 170 4.50 26.57 -9.83
CA TYR A 170 4.53 25.39 -10.67
C TYR A 170 3.10 24.94 -11.00
N ARG A 171 2.87 24.54 -12.25
CA ARG A 171 1.58 23.98 -12.71
C ARG A 171 1.74 22.53 -13.15
N THR A 172 0.85 21.67 -12.66
CA THR A 172 0.75 20.27 -13.10
C THR A 172 0.16 20.20 -14.52
N ASP A 173 0.25 19.02 -15.15
CA ASP A 173 -0.43 18.76 -16.43
C ASP A 173 -1.97 18.87 -16.33
N ASN A 174 -2.52 18.93 -15.11
CA ASN A 174 -3.94 19.14 -14.84
C ASN A 174 -4.29 20.59 -14.51
N GLY A 175 -3.30 21.50 -14.56
CA GLY A 175 -3.45 22.93 -14.30
C GLY A 175 -3.45 23.32 -12.83
N ASN A 176 -3.30 22.37 -11.91
CA ASN A 176 -3.28 22.60 -10.47
C ASN A 176 -1.88 23.02 -9.98
N GLN A 177 -1.79 23.39 -8.71
CA GLN A 177 -0.54 23.73 -8.03
C GLN A 177 -0.07 22.59 -7.12
N ILE A 178 1.19 22.63 -6.68
CA ILE A 178 1.75 21.65 -5.73
C ILE A 178 2.29 22.37 -4.50
N VAL A 179 2.01 21.80 -3.33
CA VAL A 179 2.64 22.17 -2.06
C VAL A 179 3.61 21.06 -1.67
N ASP A 180 4.86 21.42 -1.38
CA ASP A 180 5.88 20.51 -0.87
C ASP A 180 5.88 20.55 0.66
N CYS A 181 5.38 19.47 1.27
CA CYS A 181 5.13 19.39 2.71
C CYS A 181 6.23 18.61 3.44
N THR A 182 6.69 19.12 4.57
CA THR A 182 7.50 18.33 5.52
C THR A 182 6.59 17.47 6.39
N ILE A 183 6.90 16.18 6.52
CA ILE A 183 6.16 15.27 7.40
C ILE A 183 6.66 15.46 8.84
N ALA A 184 5.95 16.27 9.63
CA ALA A 184 6.29 16.57 11.03
C ALA A 184 5.32 15.90 12.04
N VAL A 185 4.50 14.96 11.56
CA VAL A 185 3.44 14.31 12.33
C VAL A 185 3.69 12.82 12.47
N GLU A 186 3.37 12.24 13.63
CA GLU A 186 3.42 10.80 13.87
C GLU A 186 2.14 10.12 13.38
N MET A 187 1.97 10.05 12.06
CA MET A 187 0.91 9.28 11.40
C MET A 187 1.51 8.24 10.46
N THR A 188 0.88 7.06 10.36
CA THR A 188 1.27 6.09 9.33
C THR A 188 0.93 6.65 7.95
N PRO A 189 1.67 6.29 6.89
CA PRO A 189 1.39 6.82 5.55
C PRO A 189 -0.06 6.65 5.10
N PRO A 190 -0.74 5.50 5.28
CA PRO A 190 -2.14 5.35 4.86
C PRO A 190 -3.10 6.30 5.60
N VAL A 191 -2.90 6.48 6.92
CA VAL A 191 -3.71 7.41 7.72
C VAL A 191 -3.47 8.85 7.27
N LEU A 192 -2.22 9.21 7.00
CA LEU A 192 -1.85 10.54 6.52
C LEU A 192 -2.43 10.84 5.13
N GLU A 193 -2.33 9.89 4.19
CA GLU A 193 -2.94 9.98 2.85
C GLU A 193 -4.46 10.21 2.97
N ALA A 194 -5.16 9.37 3.75
CA ALA A 194 -6.59 9.50 3.96
C ALA A 194 -6.98 10.84 4.60
N THR A 195 -6.22 11.31 5.58
CA THR A 195 -6.46 12.59 6.27
C THR A 195 -6.31 13.76 5.31
N LEU A 196 -5.23 13.80 4.53
CA LEU A 196 -5.00 14.84 3.50
C LEU A 196 -6.15 14.90 2.49
N LYS A 197 -6.66 13.75 2.05
CA LYS A 197 -7.78 13.65 1.10
C LYS A 197 -9.11 14.19 1.64
N THR A 198 -9.24 14.42 2.95
CA THR A 198 -10.44 15.08 3.52
C THR A 198 -10.42 16.61 3.40
N ILE A 199 -9.26 17.20 3.10
CA ILE A 199 -9.12 18.65 3.02
C ILE A 199 -9.68 19.13 1.67
N ALA A 200 -10.77 19.89 1.72
CA ALA A 200 -11.29 20.56 0.53
C ALA A 200 -10.21 21.44 -0.11
N GLY A 201 -9.95 21.20 -1.40
CA GLY A 201 -8.89 21.86 -2.16
C GLY A 201 -7.69 20.96 -2.44
N VAL A 202 -7.48 19.88 -1.68
CA VAL A 202 -6.51 18.83 -2.00
C VAL A 202 -7.07 17.95 -3.11
N VAL A 203 -6.37 17.94 -4.24
CA VAL A 203 -6.70 17.10 -5.39
C VAL A 203 -6.12 15.71 -5.17
N GLU A 204 -4.82 15.61 -4.90
CA GLU A 204 -4.15 14.34 -4.67
C GLU A 204 -2.84 14.53 -3.88
N THR A 205 -2.30 13.44 -3.36
CA THR A 205 -1.08 13.42 -2.55
C THR A 205 -0.02 12.53 -3.18
N GLY A 206 1.24 12.88 -2.95
CA GLY A 206 2.40 12.09 -3.36
C GLY A 206 2.60 10.81 -2.55
N LEU A 207 1.73 10.51 -1.59
CA LEU A 207 1.76 9.24 -0.85
C LEU A 207 1.14 8.14 -1.71
N PHE A 208 1.90 7.09 -2.01
CA PHE A 208 1.39 5.89 -2.68
C PHE A 208 1.48 4.77 -1.66
N THR A 209 0.46 4.68 -0.81
CA THR A 209 0.52 3.83 0.38
C THR A 209 0.02 2.42 0.14
N HIS A 210 -0.41 2.13 -1.07
CA HIS A 210 -0.58 0.77 -1.49
C HIS A 210 -0.35 0.63 -3.00
N GLY A 211 -0.04 -0.59 -3.45
CA GLY A 211 -0.15 -0.98 -4.86
C GLY A 211 1.17 -1.24 -5.55
N CYS A 212 2.30 -0.93 -4.91
CA CYS A 212 3.60 -1.33 -5.40
C CYS A 212 3.75 -2.86 -5.27
N ALA A 213 3.57 -3.57 -6.38
CA ALA A 213 3.72 -5.02 -6.47
C ALA A 213 5.19 -5.43 -6.32
N ALA A 214 6.11 -4.62 -6.83
CA ALA A 214 7.54 -4.77 -6.60
C ALA A 214 8.30 -3.46 -6.83
N ALA A 215 9.44 -3.33 -6.16
CA ALA A 215 10.43 -2.30 -6.43
C ALA A 215 11.73 -2.95 -6.92
N ILE A 216 12.19 -2.56 -8.11
CA ILE A 216 13.47 -2.97 -8.69
C ILE A 216 14.47 -1.83 -8.48
N ILE A 217 15.49 -2.10 -7.67
CA ILE A 217 16.46 -1.11 -7.23
C ILE A 217 17.83 -1.42 -7.83
N GLY A 218 18.42 -0.44 -8.51
CA GLY A 218 19.80 -0.50 -8.95
C GLY A 218 20.74 -0.22 -7.78
N MET A 219 21.67 -1.13 -7.53
CA MET A 219 22.54 -1.11 -6.36
C MET A 219 23.90 -0.47 -6.67
N THR A 220 24.53 0.10 -5.64
CA THR A 220 25.87 0.70 -5.75
C THR A 220 26.97 -0.27 -6.17
N ASP A 221 26.79 -1.58 -6.04
CA ASP A 221 27.72 -2.60 -6.56
C ASP A 221 27.53 -2.92 -8.06
N GLY A 222 26.54 -2.30 -8.70
CA GLY A 222 26.17 -2.50 -10.11
C GLY A 222 25.13 -3.59 -10.34
N SER A 223 24.70 -4.30 -9.30
CA SER A 223 23.61 -5.28 -9.38
C SER A 223 22.22 -4.62 -9.34
N THR A 224 21.19 -5.42 -9.58
CA THR A 224 19.79 -5.04 -9.30
C THR A 224 19.24 -5.92 -8.18
N ARG A 225 18.37 -5.34 -7.34
CA ARG A 225 17.63 -6.06 -6.32
C ARG A 225 16.15 -5.80 -6.48
N ARG A 226 15.37 -6.89 -6.48
CA ARG A 226 13.92 -6.84 -6.47
C ARG A 226 13.41 -7.02 -5.05
N PHE A 227 12.53 -6.10 -4.63
CA PHE A 227 11.76 -6.20 -3.40
C PHE A 227 10.31 -6.40 -3.80
N ASP A 228 9.73 -7.54 -3.43
CA ASP A 228 8.32 -7.80 -3.72
C ASP A 228 7.47 -7.20 -2.61
N GLY A 229 6.46 -6.42 -3.02
CA GLY A 229 5.45 -5.90 -2.11
C GLY A 229 4.54 -7.02 -1.64
N ASP A 230 3.61 -6.71 -0.73
CA ASP A 230 2.54 -7.68 -0.45
C ASP A 230 1.82 -7.98 -1.77
N PRO A 231 1.77 -9.25 -2.24
CA PRO A 231 1.14 -9.63 -3.52
C PRO A 231 -0.29 -9.13 -3.69
N TRP A 232 -0.89 -8.65 -2.59
CA TRP A 232 -2.27 -8.22 -2.49
C TRP A 232 -2.44 -6.73 -2.18
N ALA A 233 -1.36 -5.92 -2.19
CA ALA A 233 -1.37 -4.57 -1.63
C ALA A 233 -2.33 -3.57 -2.32
N ARG A 234 -2.62 -3.63 -3.63
CA ARG A 234 -3.69 -2.74 -4.20
C ARG A 234 -4.24 -3.05 -5.59
N ALA A 235 -3.58 -3.81 -6.46
CA ALA A 235 -4.22 -4.25 -7.71
C ALA A 235 -5.51 -5.07 -7.45
N GLY A 236 -5.61 -5.59 -6.22
CA GLY A 236 -6.79 -6.29 -5.72
C GLY A 236 -7.86 -5.36 -5.16
N VAL A 237 -7.58 -4.51 -4.16
CA VAL A 237 -8.65 -3.99 -3.28
C VAL A 237 -9.75 -3.21 -4.01
N ALA A 238 -9.45 -2.22 -4.85
CA ALA A 238 -10.51 -1.46 -5.53
C ALA A 238 -11.28 -2.32 -6.56
N SER A 239 -10.57 -3.11 -7.37
CA SER A 239 -11.15 -4.03 -8.36
C SER A 239 -11.95 -5.17 -7.71
N HIS A 240 -11.43 -5.75 -6.63
CA HIS A 240 -12.08 -6.78 -5.83
C HIS A 240 -13.26 -6.20 -5.07
N VAL A 241 -13.18 -4.98 -4.52
CA VAL A 241 -14.32 -4.31 -3.89
C VAL A 241 -15.39 -3.99 -4.92
N ALA A 242 -15.03 -3.54 -6.13
CA ALA A 242 -15.98 -3.35 -7.22
C ALA A 242 -16.65 -4.68 -7.62
N THR A 243 -15.87 -5.77 -7.70
CA THR A 243 -16.36 -7.13 -7.97
C THR A 243 -17.26 -7.65 -6.85
N LEU A 244 -16.88 -7.46 -5.59
CA LEU A 244 -17.64 -7.88 -4.41
C LEU A 244 -18.93 -7.05 -4.27
N ARG A 245 -18.90 -5.76 -4.61
CA ARG A 245 -20.10 -4.91 -4.65
C ARG A 245 -21.04 -5.29 -5.78
N SER A 246 -20.53 -5.66 -6.96
CA SER A 246 -21.37 -6.11 -8.08
C SER A 246 -22.06 -7.45 -7.80
N MET A 247 -21.52 -8.26 -6.88
CA MET A 247 -22.18 -9.49 -6.39
C MET A 247 -23.41 -9.22 -5.53
N GLY A 248 -23.69 -7.98 -5.11
CA GLY A 248 -24.91 -7.61 -4.39
C GLY A 248 -25.05 -8.28 -3.02
N LEU A 249 -23.93 -8.58 -2.36
CA LEU A 249 -23.93 -9.27 -1.07
C LEU A 249 -24.67 -8.43 0.00
N PRO A 250 -25.53 -9.07 0.81
CA PRO A 250 -26.27 -8.38 1.86
C PRO A 250 -25.33 -7.73 2.88
N LEU A 251 -25.63 -6.48 3.25
CA LEU A 251 -24.90 -5.77 4.29
C LEU A 251 -25.54 -6.03 5.66
N PRO A 252 -24.78 -6.50 6.66
CA PRO A 252 -25.29 -6.69 8.00
C PRO A 252 -25.69 -5.35 8.63
N HIS A 253 -26.84 -5.36 9.31
CA HIS A 253 -27.31 -4.24 10.14
C HIS A 253 -27.65 -4.76 11.55
N PRO A 254 -27.07 -4.18 12.62
CA PRO A 254 -26.11 -3.07 12.62
C PRO A 254 -24.74 -3.44 12.03
N LYS A 255 -23.93 -2.43 11.69
CA LYS A 255 -22.58 -2.65 11.13
C LYS A 255 -21.70 -3.35 12.18
N PRO A 256 -21.05 -4.47 11.82
CA PRO A 256 -20.32 -5.28 12.80
C PRO A 256 -18.97 -4.69 13.18
N VAL A 257 -18.47 -5.10 14.34
CA VAL A 257 -17.09 -4.90 14.76
C VAL A 257 -16.37 -6.25 14.65
N ILE A 258 -15.31 -6.29 13.84
CA ILE A 258 -14.63 -7.52 13.43
C ILE A 258 -13.14 -7.44 13.78
N ALA A 259 -12.59 -8.51 14.35
CA ALA A 259 -11.15 -8.72 14.44
C ALA A 259 -10.72 -9.90 13.56
N VAL A 260 -9.90 -9.63 12.55
CA VAL A 260 -9.33 -10.65 11.67
C VAL A 260 -7.98 -11.10 12.25
N MET A 261 -7.90 -12.39 12.59
CA MET A 261 -6.76 -13.01 13.24
C MET A 261 -6.14 -14.16 12.45
N GLY A 262 -4.99 -14.64 12.90
CA GLY A 262 -4.25 -15.73 12.26
C GLY A 262 -2.73 -15.51 12.27
N VAL A 263 -1.99 -16.58 12.02
CA VAL A 263 -0.52 -16.54 11.95
C VAL A 263 -0.03 -15.67 10.78
N SER A 264 1.27 -15.38 10.72
CA SER A 264 1.84 -14.59 9.63
C SER A 264 1.65 -15.27 8.26
N ALA A 265 1.66 -14.47 7.19
CA ALA A 265 1.39 -14.89 5.81
C ALA A 265 -0.02 -15.46 5.51
N SER A 266 -0.94 -15.44 6.49
CA SER A 266 -2.36 -15.81 6.29
C SER A 266 -3.18 -14.78 5.48
N GLY A 267 -2.65 -13.57 5.26
CA GLY A 267 -3.33 -12.52 4.48
C GLY A 267 -4.27 -11.62 5.28
N LYS A 268 -4.12 -11.55 6.62
CA LYS A 268 -4.95 -10.71 7.51
C LYS A 268 -5.19 -9.29 6.99
N SER A 269 -4.12 -8.52 6.74
CA SER A 269 -4.23 -7.12 6.32
C SER A 269 -5.00 -6.97 5.00
N THR A 270 -4.80 -7.89 4.06
CA THR A 270 -5.56 -7.95 2.80
C THR A 270 -7.04 -8.21 3.02
N ILE A 271 -7.37 -9.30 3.73
CA ILE A 271 -8.78 -9.69 3.97
C ILE A 271 -9.49 -8.63 4.80
N GLY A 272 -8.81 -8.09 5.82
CA GLY A 272 -9.35 -7.03 6.67
C GLY A 272 -9.64 -5.75 5.89
N ALA A 273 -8.72 -5.30 5.03
CA ALA A 273 -8.92 -4.11 4.21
C ALA A 273 -10.07 -4.28 3.20
N LEU A 274 -10.14 -5.44 2.52
CA LEU A 274 -11.24 -5.76 1.61
C LEU A 274 -12.59 -5.79 2.32
N LEU A 275 -12.64 -6.47 3.47
CA LEU A 275 -13.86 -6.62 4.27
C LEU A 275 -14.36 -5.25 4.78
N ALA A 276 -13.47 -4.41 5.28
CA ALA A 276 -13.80 -3.06 5.73
C ALA A 276 -14.37 -2.20 4.60
N ALA A 277 -13.76 -2.26 3.42
CA ALA A 277 -14.18 -1.51 2.24
C ALA A 277 -15.54 -1.99 1.70
N CYS A 278 -15.84 -3.29 1.80
CA CYS A 278 -17.15 -3.86 1.44
C CYS A 278 -18.25 -3.43 2.41
N LEU A 279 -17.97 -3.46 3.72
CA LEU A 279 -18.90 -3.07 4.78
C LEU A 279 -19.06 -1.53 4.91
N GLY A 280 -18.17 -0.76 4.29
CA GLY A 280 -18.11 0.70 4.44
C GLY A 280 -17.87 1.10 5.90
N VAL A 281 -16.88 0.47 6.53
CA VAL A 281 -16.46 0.71 7.92
C VAL A 281 -14.98 1.05 7.99
N ALA A 282 -14.53 1.54 9.15
CA ALA A 282 -13.12 1.82 9.38
C ALA A 282 -12.27 0.54 9.35
N PHE A 283 -11.04 0.68 8.88
CA PHE A 283 -10.02 -0.37 8.91
C PHE A 283 -8.84 0.08 9.78
N ILE A 284 -8.33 -0.81 10.63
CA ILE A 284 -7.10 -0.59 11.40
C ILE A 284 -6.21 -1.82 11.23
N ASP A 285 -4.93 -1.62 10.92
CA ASP A 285 -3.92 -2.64 11.16
C ASP A 285 -3.47 -2.58 12.61
N GLY A 286 -3.68 -3.67 13.36
CA GLY A 286 -3.38 -3.72 14.79
C GLY A 286 -1.91 -3.48 15.06
N ASP A 287 -1.01 -3.83 14.15
CA ASP A 287 0.42 -3.59 14.31
C ASP A 287 0.74 -2.07 14.36
N ASP A 288 -0.10 -1.22 13.73
CA ASP A 288 0.03 0.24 13.79
C ASP A 288 -0.20 0.81 15.19
N LEU A 289 -0.94 0.08 16.04
CA LEU A 289 -1.27 0.53 17.40
C LEU A 289 -0.14 0.28 18.40
N HIS A 290 0.95 -0.37 18.01
CA HIS A 290 2.07 -0.61 18.92
C HIS A 290 2.63 0.71 19.50
N PRO A 291 2.93 0.78 20.80
CA PRO A 291 3.66 1.93 21.35
C PRO A 291 5.08 1.97 20.80
N GLN A 292 5.69 3.16 20.86
CA GLN A 292 7.05 3.37 20.36
C GLN A 292 8.08 2.44 21.01
N SER A 293 7.90 2.13 22.30
CA SER A 293 8.71 1.15 23.04
C SER A 293 8.71 -0.23 22.37
N ASN A 294 7.54 -0.69 21.89
CA ASN A 294 7.41 -2.00 21.25
C ASN A 294 8.05 -2.00 19.87
N ARG A 295 7.80 -0.94 19.09
CA ARG A 295 8.41 -0.78 17.76
C ARG A 295 9.93 -0.74 17.85
N ALA A 296 10.48 0.02 18.81
CA ALA A 296 11.91 0.10 19.05
C ALA A 296 12.51 -1.26 19.47
N LYS A 297 11.85 -1.99 20.37
CA LYS A 297 12.31 -3.32 20.83
C LYS A 297 12.31 -4.36 19.70
N MET A 298 11.23 -4.42 18.92
CA MET A 298 11.16 -5.31 17.74
C MET A 298 12.19 -4.93 16.68
N HIS A 299 12.41 -3.63 16.43
CA HIS A 299 13.43 -3.15 15.50
C HIS A 299 14.85 -3.53 15.95
N ALA A 300 15.11 -3.59 17.25
CA ALA A 300 16.38 -4.09 17.81
C ALA A 300 16.54 -5.62 17.72
N GLY A 301 15.58 -6.34 17.11
CA GLY A 301 15.59 -7.79 16.99
C GLY A 301 15.20 -8.53 18.28
N HIS A 302 14.67 -7.81 19.27
CA HIS A 302 14.23 -8.41 20.53
C HIS A 302 12.73 -8.73 20.48
N PRO A 303 12.33 -9.99 20.74
CA PRO A 303 10.92 -10.34 20.77
C PRO A 303 10.21 -9.63 21.92
N LEU A 304 8.95 -9.26 21.69
CA LEU A 304 8.08 -8.76 22.76
C LEU A 304 7.68 -9.92 23.68
N ASN A 305 7.53 -9.63 24.97
CA ASN A 305 6.88 -10.50 25.97
C ASN A 305 5.46 -9.99 26.28
N ASP A 306 4.75 -10.66 27.17
CA ASP A 306 3.36 -10.31 27.52
C ASP A 306 3.22 -8.91 28.12
N ASN A 307 4.16 -8.50 28.99
CA ASN A 307 4.16 -7.17 29.59
C ASN A 307 4.35 -6.08 28.53
N ASP A 308 5.21 -6.32 27.53
CA ASP A 308 5.38 -5.38 26.43
C ASP A 308 4.10 -5.27 25.58
N ARG A 309 3.38 -6.39 25.37
CA ARG A 309 2.17 -6.43 24.53
C ARG A 309 0.93 -5.85 25.21
N LEU A 310 0.89 -5.79 26.54
CA LEU A 310 -0.29 -5.35 27.27
C LEU A 310 -0.79 -3.94 26.89
N PRO A 311 0.06 -2.88 26.82
CA PRO A 311 -0.39 -1.55 26.39
C PRO A 311 -0.94 -1.52 24.96
N TRP A 312 -0.38 -2.35 24.07
CA TRP A 312 -0.82 -2.49 22.69
C TRP A 312 -2.20 -3.15 22.61
N LEU A 313 -2.42 -4.24 23.34
CA LEU A 313 -3.72 -4.91 23.42
C LEU A 313 -4.80 -3.98 24.00
N HIS A 314 -4.46 -3.14 24.97
CA HIS A 314 -5.39 -2.12 25.49
C HIS A 314 -5.77 -1.07 24.45
N ARG A 315 -4.84 -0.66 23.57
CA ARG A 315 -5.14 0.25 22.46
C ARG A 315 -6.09 -0.39 21.44
N ILE A 316 -5.88 -1.67 21.12
CA ILE A 316 -6.81 -2.44 20.27
C ILE A 316 -8.20 -2.45 20.93
N ALA A 317 -8.29 -2.87 22.20
CA ALA A 317 -9.57 -2.91 22.92
C ALA A 317 -10.25 -1.52 23.01
N GLY A 318 -9.46 -0.45 23.16
CA GLY A 318 -9.92 0.93 23.14
C GLY A 318 -10.51 1.36 21.80
N ALA A 319 -9.87 0.98 20.68
CA ALA A 319 -10.39 1.24 19.34
C ALA A 319 -11.74 0.53 19.11
N LEU A 320 -11.84 -0.75 19.51
CA LEU A 320 -13.09 -1.50 19.42
C LEU A 320 -14.22 -0.88 20.26
N ARG A 321 -13.89 -0.41 21.47
CA ARG A 321 -14.82 0.28 22.35
C ARG A 321 -15.31 1.58 21.72
N GLY A 322 -14.40 2.36 21.13
CA GLY A 322 -14.75 3.61 20.44
C GLY A 322 -15.74 3.38 19.30
N TRP A 323 -15.54 2.34 18.49
CA TRP A 323 -16.48 1.97 17.42
C TRP A 323 -17.85 1.56 17.97
N ARG A 324 -17.86 0.66 18.96
CA ARG A 324 -19.10 0.22 19.62
C ARG A 324 -19.88 1.40 20.21
N ASP A 325 -19.23 2.27 20.96
CA ASP A 325 -19.88 3.39 21.66
C ASP A 325 -20.40 4.44 20.67
N ALA A 326 -19.74 4.61 19.53
CA ALA A 326 -20.21 5.46 18.43
C ALA A 326 -21.29 4.80 17.54
N GLY A 327 -21.62 3.52 17.78
CA GLY A 327 -22.54 2.77 16.93
C GLY A 327 -22.04 2.57 15.49
N CYS A 328 -20.73 2.72 15.26
CA CYS A 328 -20.11 2.47 13.96
C CYS A 328 -19.41 1.11 13.96
N GLY A 329 -19.50 0.38 12.85
CA GLY A 329 -18.73 -0.86 12.68
C GLY A 329 -17.25 -0.56 12.43
N GLY A 330 -16.43 -1.60 12.43
CA GLY A 330 -15.01 -1.50 12.15
C GLY A 330 -14.34 -2.86 11.98
N VAL A 331 -13.25 -2.90 11.24
CA VAL A 331 -12.43 -4.09 11.06
C VAL A 331 -11.03 -3.78 11.54
N ILE A 332 -10.52 -4.61 12.46
CA ILE A 332 -9.12 -4.57 12.88
C ILE A 332 -8.44 -5.89 12.52
N VAL A 333 -7.17 -5.85 12.14
CA VAL A 333 -6.36 -7.07 11.97
C VAL A 333 -5.35 -7.17 13.11
N SER A 334 -5.17 -8.35 13.70
CA SER A 334 -4.11 -8.59 14.69
C SER A 334 -3.90 -10.08 14.85
N SER A 335 -2.68 -10.50 15.21
CA SER A 335 -2.36 -11.92 15.32
C SER A 335 -3.27 -12.67 16.32
N LEU A 336 -3.56 -12.07 17.48
CA LEU A 336 -4.49 -12.56 18.53
C LEU A 336 -4.42 -14.07 18.80
N LEU A 337 -3.20 -14.62 18.79
CA LEU A 337 -2.97 -16.07 18.76
C LEU A 337 -3.32 -16.79 20.07
N THR A 338 -3.25 -16.10 21.20
CA THR A 338 -3.59 -16.67 22.52
C THR A 338 -4.98 -16.24 22.96
N ARG A 339 -5.66 -17.10 23.72
CA ARG A 339 -6.96 -16.81 24.32
C ARG A 339 -6.89 -15.59 25.24
N HIS A 340 -5.82 -15.47 26.03
CA HIS A 340 -5.64 -14.33 26.91
C HIS A 340 -5.68 -12.99 26.16
N TYR A 341 -5.04 -12.90 24.99
CA TYR A 341 -5.05 -11.69 24.18
C TYR A 341 -6.43 -11.42 23.60
N ARG A 342 -7.13 -12.48 23.15
CA ARG A 342 -8.50 -12.36 22.63
C ARG A 342 -9.46 -11.89 23.72
N ASP A 343 -9.39 -12.42 24.93
CA ASP A 343 -10.25 -12.00 26.03
C ASP A 343 -10.05 -10.51 26.39
N LEU A 344 -8.80 -10.03 26.39
CA LEU A 344 -8.51 -8.61 26.59
C LEU A 344 -9.14 -7.75 25.49
N VAL A 345 -8.97 -8.14 24.22
CA VAL A 345 -9.52 -7.41 23.08
C VAL A 345 -11.06 -7.45 23.08
N ARG A 346 -11.66 -8.61 23.36
CA ARG A 346 -13.12 -8.80 23.51
C ARG A 346 -13.72 -7.96 24.63
N SER A 347 -12.96 -7.64 25.69
CA SER A 347 -13.41 -6.71 26.75
C SER A 347 -13.69 -5.28 26.23
N GLY A 348 -13.17 -4.94 25.05
CA GLY A 348 -13.47 -3.70 24.32
C GLY A 348 -14.86 -3.69 23.69
N CYS A 349 -15.35 -4.85 23.22
CA CYS A 349 -16.62 -4.99 22.51
C CYS A 349 -17.27 -6.35 22.74
N ALA A 350 -18.38 -6.39 23.49
CA ALA A 350 -19.12 -7.62 23.84
C ALA A 350 -19.78 -8.32 22.64
N GLY A 351 -19.80 -7.68 21.45
CA GLY A 351 -20.28 -8.24 20.18
C GLY A 351 -19.19 -8.41 19.13
N LEU A 352 -17.92 -8.47 19.54
CA LEU A 352 -16.79 -8.67 18.62
C LEU A 352 -16.92 -10.01 17.88
N ILE A 353 -16.87 -9.95 16.56
CA ILE A 353 -16.80 -11.13 15.70
C ILE A 353 -15.33 -11.37 15.35
N LEU A 354 -14.84 -12.59 15.60
CA LEU A 354 -13.51 -13.01 15.20
C LEU A 354 -13.58 -13.68 13.82
N VAL A 355 -12.69 -13.28 12.92
CA VAL A 355 -12.43 -14.02 11.68
C VAL A 355 -11.05 -14.65 11.81
N ASN A 356 -11.01 -15.95 12.07
CA ASN A 356 -9.76 -16.69 12.21
C ASN A 356 -9.34 -17.26 10.85
N LEU A 357 -8.30 -16.66 10.27
CA LEU A 357 -7.71 -17.13 9.02
C LEU A 357 -6.78 -18.31 9.30
N THR A 358 -7.20 -19.48 8.82
CA THR A 358 -6.53 -20.77 9.01
C THR A 358 -5.88 -21.23 7.71
N GLY A 359 -4.75 -21.93 7.79
CA GLY A 359 -4.07 -22.44 6.61
C GLY A 359 -3.02 -23.47 6.95
N ARG A 360 -2.75 -24.39 6.02
CA ARG A 360 -1.69 -25.39 6.18
C ARG A 360 -0.33 -24.71 6.24
N ARG A 361 0.55 -25.21 7.11
CA ARG A 361 1.93 -24.68 7.30
C ARG A 361 2.66 -24.50 5.97
N ASP A 362 2.63 -25.50 5.10
CA ASP A 362 3.38 -25.45 3.82
C ASP A 362 2.91 -24.35 2.88
N LEU A 363 1.59 -24.07 2.85
CA LEU A 363 1.04 -22.97 2.07
C LEU A 363 1.50 -21.63 2.64
N LEU A 364 1.42 -21.46 3.95
CA LEU A 364 1.82 -20.22 4.62
C LEU A 364 3.33 -20.00 4.56
N ALA A 365 4.13 -21.07 4.64
CA ALA A 365 5.58 -21.03 4.46
C ALA A 365 5.96 -20.61 3.05
N LYS A 366 5.28 -21.14 2.02
CA LYS A 366 5.46 -20.70 0.62
C LYS A 366 5.10 -19.22 0.45
N ARG A 367 3.99 -18.77 1.04
CA ARG A 367 3.57 -17.36 1.02
C ARG A 367 4.55 -16.45 1.76
N ALA A 368 5.08 -16.91 2.90
CA ALA A 368 6.10 -16.22 3.66
C ALA A 368 7.44 -16.12 2.90
N ALA A 369 7.87 -17.22 2.26
CA ALA A 369 9.10 -17.26 1.47
C ALA A 369 9.05 -16.37 0.23
N GLY A 370 7.86 -16.20 -0.36
CA GLY A 370 7.63 -15.27 -1.46
C GLY A 370 7.53 -13.79 -1.04
N ARG A 371 7.56 -13.46 0.25
CA ARG A 371 7.59 -12.08 0.76
C ARG A 371 9.03 -11.64 0.99
N HIS A 372 9.63 -10.98 0.01
CA HIS A 372 10.96 -10.38 0.17
C HIS A 372 10.85 -8.98 0.78
N GLY A 373 10.83 -8.83 2.12
CA GLY A 373 10.85 -7.49 2.71
C GLY A 373 10.58 -7.34 4.20
N HIS A 374 9.90 -8.31 4.84
CA HIS A 374 9.90 -8.39 6.30
C HIS A 374 10.95 -9.41 6.72
N PHE A 375 11.84 -9.03 7.64
CA PHE A 375 12.68 -10.00 8.35
C PHE A 375 11.75 -10.94 9.12
N MET A 376 11.34 -12.01 8.44
CA MET A 376 10.53 -13.08 9.00
C MET A 376 11.46 -14.28 9.05
N PRO A 377 12.18 -14.48 10.16
CA PRO A 377 12.96 -15.69 10.31
C PRO A 377 12.01 -16.88 10.10
N PRO A 378 12.44 -17.95 9.41
CA PRO A 378 11.61 -19.16 9.21
C PRO A 378 10.96 -19.63 10.50
N ASP A 379 11.68 -19.47 11.61
CA ASP A 379 11.28 -19.80 12.98
C ASP A 379 10.10 -18.97 13.52
N LEU A 380 9.80 -17.79 12.94
CA LEU A 380 8.66 -16.98 13.37
C LEU A 380 7.33 -17.65 13.03
N LEU A 381 7.24 -18.29 11.86
CA LEU A 381 6.01 -19.00 11.49
C LEU A 381 5.81 -20.20 12.42
N ASP A 382 6.87 -20.96 12.69
CA ASP A 382 6.83 -22.13 13.56
C ASP A 382 6.50 -21.73 15.02
N SER A 383 7.09 -20.66 15.55
CA SER A 383 6.75 -20.14 16.88
C SER A 383 5.31 -19.62 16.98
N GLN A 384 4.76 -19.02 15.92
CA GLN A 384 3.36 -18.58 15.90
C GLN A 384 2.38 -19.75 15.83
N PHE A 385 2.70 -20.81 15.08
CA PHE A 385 1.91 -22.05 15.14
C PHE A 385 1.97 -22.70 16.53
N ALA A 386 3.13 -22.68 17.18
CA ALA A 386 3.26 -23.18 18.55
C ALA A 386 2.50 -22.33 19.58
N THR A 387 2.35 -21.03 19.32
CA THR A 387 1.62 -20.08 20.19
C THR A 387 0.11 -20.07 19.92
N LEU A 388 -0.34 -20.57 18.76
CA LEU A 388 -1.74 -20.50 18.36
C LEU A 388 -2.61 -21.40 19.24
N GLU A 389 -3.44 -20.76 20.06
CA GLU A 389 -4.53 -21.39 20.80
C GLU A 389 -5.81 -21.21 19.98
N PRO A 390 -6.42 -22.29 19.46
CA PRO A 390 -7.65 -22.20 18.70
C PRO A 390 -8.77 -21.47 19.47
N PRO A 391 -9.59 -20.64 18.81
CA PRO A 391 -10.75 -20.02 19.44
C PRO A 391 -11.69 -21.03 20.10
N GLY A 392 -12.14 -20.72 21.32
CA GLY A 392 -13.05 -21.55 22.12
C GLY A 392 -14.51 -21.42 21.68
N ALA A 393 -15.37 -22.31 22.19
CA ALA A 393 -16.80 -22.33 21.83
C ALA A 393 -17.59 -21.10 22.32
N ASP A 394 -17.06 -20.36 23.31
CA ASP A 394 -17.63 -19.11 23.80
C ASP A 394 -17.21 -17.88 22.99
N GLU A 395 -16.32 -18.06 22.01
CA GLU A 395 -15.85 -16.99 21.12
C GLU A 395 -16.67 -16.99 19.83
N THR A 396 -17.32 -15.86 19.52
CA THR A 396 -18.03 -15.67 18.24
C THR A 396 -17.01 -15.62 17.10
N VAL A 397 -16.80 -16.75 16.41
CA VAL A 397 -15.69 -16.92 15.47
C VAL A 397 -16.10 -17.58 14.16
N MET A 398 -15.59 -17.04 13.05
CA MET A 398 -15.60 -17.66 11.73
C MET A 398 -14.21 -18.19 11.41
N ASN A 399 -14.04 -19.51 11.35
CA ASN A 399 -12.82 -20.12 10.85
C ASN A 399 -12.87 -20.17 9.32
N ILE A 400 -11.92 -19.51 8.66
CA ILE A 400 -11.86 -19.40 7.20
C ILE A 400 -10.53 -19.96 6.71
N ASP A 401 -10.57 -20.92 5.76
CA ASP A 401 -9.38 -21.44 5.11
C ASP A 401 -8.85 -20.42 4.08
N VAL A 402 -7.55 -20.17 4.11
CA VAL A 402 -6.86 -19.21 3.25
C VAL A 402 -6.39 -19.79 1.91
N ASP A 403 -6.68 -21.05 1.58
CA ASP A 403 -6.35 -21.67 0.28
C ASP A 403 -7.14 -21.03 -0.88
N ALA A 404 -8.28 -20.42 -0.59
CA ALA A 404 -9.11 -19.71 -1.58
C ALA A 404 -8.57 -18.31 -1.94
N SER A 405 -9.11 -17.73 -3.02
CA SER A 405 -8.80 -16.35 -3.41
C SER A 405 -9.38 -15.34 -2.40
N PRO A 406 -8.82 -14.12 -2.28
CA PRO A 406 -9.36 -13.10 -1.38
C PRO A 406 -10.83 -12.75 -1.63
N ILE A 407 -11.30 -12.74 -2.89
CA ILE A 407 -12.72 -12.52 -3.22
C ILE A 407 -13.59 -13.62 -2.62
N ALA A 408 -13.20 -14.89 -2.80
CA ALA A 408 -13.97 -16.02 -2.27
C ALA A 408 -14.00 -16.02 -0.74
N ILE A 409 -12.86 -15.71 -0.11
CA ILE A 409 -12.74 -15.56 1.35
C ILE A 409 -13.69 -14.47 1.86
N VAL A 410 -13.62 -13.26 1.30
CA VAL A 410 -14.46 -12.13 1.73
C VAL A 410 -15.94 -12.39 1.43
N THR A 411 -16.26 -12.99 0.29
CA THR A 411 -17.63 -13.41 -0.05
C THR A 411 -18.19 -14.36 1.00
N SER A 412 -17.41 -15.39 1.38
CA SER A 412 -17.83 -16.34 2.42
C SER A 412 -18.03 -15.67 3.77
N ILE A 413 -17.17 -14.71 4.15
CA ILE A 413 -17.31 -13.97 5.40
C ILE A 413 -18.60 -13.12 5.36
N MET A 414 -18.83 -12.39 4.27
CA MET A 414 -20.02 -11.54 4.11
C MET A 414 -21.33 -12.33 4.14
N GLN A 415 -21.37 -13.52 3.52
CA GLN A 415 -22.54 -14.41 3.57
C GLN A 415 -22.85 -14.85 5.01
N ARG A 416 -21.84 -15.30 5.75
CA ARG A 416 -22.01 -15.72 7.15
C ARG A 416 -22.42 -14.55 8.06
N LEU A 417 -21.90 -13.36 7.81
CA LEU A 417 -22.31 -12.15 8.54
C LEU A 417 -23.80 -11.85 8.34
N ALA A 418 -24.34 -12.09 7.14
CA ALA A 418 -25.75 -11.88 6.85
C ALA A 418 -26.66 -12.99 7.42
N GLU A 419 -26.14 -14.20 7.56
CA GLU A 419 -26.85 -15.34 8.17
C GLU A 419 -26.87 -15.29 9.71
N GLY A 420 -26.08 -14.39 10.32
CA GLY A 420 -26.04 -14.20 11.78
C GLY A 420 -25.05 -15.13 12.48
N VAL A 421 -23.79 -15.10 12.02
CA VAL A 421 -22.56 -15.77 12.53
C VAL A 421 -22.66 -17.26 12.85
#